data_AF-A0A956XVD0-F1
#
_entry.id   AF-A0A956XVD0-F1
#
_cell.length_a   1.000
_cell.length_b   1.000
_cell.length_c   1.000
_cell.angle_alpha   90.00
_cell.angle_beta   90.00
_cell.angle_gamma   90.00
#
_symmetry.space_group_name_H-M   'P 1'
#
loop_
_entity.id
_entity.type
_entity.pdbx_description
1 polymer ?
#
loop_
_entity_poly.entity_id
_entity_poly.type
_entity_poly.pdbx_seq_one_letter_code
_entity_poly.pdbx_strand_id
1 'polypeptide(L)'
;NQFHDILPGSSITPVYEDSTRDYAHIRELGEGARDAALSALASVFPTQTSVVAVNPTGFTGNRVGVVHGEVSTGLAPVGGAPLMTQATQDGLIVDLPDMAAFSVTPLQSVQTAAPFTSSLEVNEQGDTLVIENSLMAVTFAANGDITSIYDKEASREVLTEGETGNQILAMEDRPLAWDAWDVDIFIDDRVEKLDNPTSVSVIESGPVRAAVEVAYAYRSSTVTQRIYIYHNSKRIDFDTHVDWHESHILLKAAFPVDILSPTATFDIQWGNVERNTHRNTSWDWGRFETAAQKWADLSEGNYGVALLNDSKYGYDVLHNVMRLSLLKSATMPDPVADQGEHKMVYSLLPHTGDWRNGVPENAYDLNDPVLLVPISGGSGNSAAVQLVSVNKRNAVVETVKQAEDGNGVIVRLYEGERNRGPVTLTAGFNVSAAYHCNLLEENDEELLVENNQVTLNLKPYEIVTLRLVP
;
A
#
# COMPACT_ATOMS: atom_id res chain seq x y z
N ASN A 1 0.88 22.46 2.59
CA ASN A 1 2.01 21.66 3.13
C ASN A 1 2.88 20.93 2.10
N GLN A 2 2.85 21.28 0.80
CA GLN A 2 3.72 20.66 -0.23
C GLN A 2 4.91 21.53 -0.66
N PHE A 3 5.20 22.60 0.09
CA PHE A 3 6.35 23.44 -0.20
C PHE A 3 7.66 22.67 0.05
N HIS A 4 8.71 22.97 -0.71
CA HIS A 4 9.95 22.19 -0.74
C HIS A 4 10.78 22.24 0.55
N ASP A 5 10.46 23.12 1.50
CA ASP A 5 11.07 23.11 2.84
C ASP A 5 10.10 22.60 3.93
N ILE A 6 8.81 22.43 3.61
CA ILE A 6 7.81 21.89 4.53
C ILE A 6 7.73 20.39 4.36
N LEU A 7 7.41 19.92 3.14
CA LEU A 7 7.17 18.51 2.86
C LEU A 7 8.42 17.64 3.10
N PRO A 8 9.64 18.07 2.71
CA PRO A 8 10.85 17.27 2.96
C PRO A 8 11.36 17.29 4.41
N GLY A 9 10.66 17.93 5.36
CA GLY A 9 11.06 17.85 6.76
C GLY A 9 12.24 18.75 7.17
N SER A 10 12.46 19.86 6.45
CA SER A 10 13.62 20.73 6.64
C SER A 10 13.35 22.16 7.15
N SER A 11 12.35 22.35 8.00
CA SER A 11 11.95 23.62 8.61
C SER A 11 12.05 23.56 10.14
N ILE A 12 11.87 24.70 10.81
CA ILE A 12 11.87 24.78 12.28
C ILE A 12 10.54 24.27 12.87
N THR A 13 10.56 23.83 14.14
CA THR A 13 9.40 23.26 14.87
C THR A 13 8.09 24.03 14.67
N PRO A 14 8.02 25.38 14.77
CA PRO A 14 6.76 26.10 14.59
C PRO A 14 6.10 25.91 13.22
N VAL A 15 6.89 25.69 12.16
CA VAL A 15 6.36 25.41 10.82
C VAL A 15 5.64 24.05 10.80
N TYR A 16 6.14 23.06 11.55
CA TYR A 16 5.50 21.74 11.68
C TYR A 16 4.30 21.73 12.61
N GLU A 17 4.30 22.58 13.63
CA GLU A 17 3.11 22.82 14.44
C GLU A 17 1.98 23.42 13.59
N ASP A 18 2.29 24.36 12.70
CA ASP A 18 1.34 24.94 11.76
C ASP A 18 0.88 23.90 10.72
N SER A 19 1.81 23.20 10.09
CA SER A 19 1.54 22.14 9.12
C SER A 19 0.66 21.02 9.71
N THR A 20 0.90 20.62 10.96
CA THR A 20 0.09 19.63 11.68
C THR A 20 -1.37 20.09 11.83
N ARG A 21 -1.61 21.36 12.18
CA ARG A 21 -2.96 21.91 12.27
C ARG A 21 -3.64 21.97 10.90
N ASP A 22 -2.91 22.35 9.86
CA ASP A 22 -3.41 22.36 8.50
C ASP A 22 -3.79 20.94 8.03
N TYR A 23 -2.96 19.93 8.30
CA TYR A 23 -3.27 18.53 7.99
C TYR A 23 -4.50 18.02 8.74
N ALA A 24 -4.67 18.39 10.01
CA ALA A 24 -5.87 18.05 10.77
C ALA A 24 -7.13 18.66 10.14
N HIS A 25 -7.07 19.92 9.70
CA HIS A 25 -8.18 20.58 9.01
C HIS A 25 -8.48 19.96 7.64
N ILE A 26 -7.44 19.65 6.85
CA ILE A 26 -7.58 18.94 5.56
C ILE A 26 -8.25 17.58 5.76
N ARG A 27 -7.83 16.84 6.79
CA ARG A 27 -8.44 15.55 7.15
C ARG A 27 -9.92 15.70 7.48
N GLU A 28 -10.28 16.67 8.33
CA GLU A 28 -11.68 16.95 8.67
C GLU A 28 -12.53 17.24 7.42
N LEU A 29 -12.05 18.09 6.51
CA LEU A 29 -12.75 18.40 5.26
C LEU A 29 -12.89 17.17 4.36
N GLY A 30 -11.82 16.39 4.20
CA GLY A 30 -11.79 15.20 3.34
C GLY A 30 -12.69 14.08 3.88
N GLU A 31 -12.58 13.77 5.17
CA GLU A 31 -13.42 12.77 5.84
C GLU A 31 -14.89 13.21 5.86
N GLY A 32 -15.16 14.50 6.11
CA GLY A 32 -16.53 15.04 6.05
C GLY A 32 -17.16 14.92 4.65
N ALA A 33 -16.41 15.24 3.59
CA ALA A 33 -16.87 15.07 2.22
C ALA A 33 -17.10 13.59 1.85
N ARG A 34 -16.18 12.72 2.26
CA ARG A 34 -16.29 11.26 2.09
C ARG A 34 -17.55 10.73 2.77
N ASP A 35 -17.77 11.07 4.04
CA ASP A 35 -18.89 10.56 4.84
C ASP A 35 -20.24 11.07 4.30
N ALA A 36 -20.29 12.32 3.82
CA ALA A 36 -21.45 12.85 3.12
C ALA A 36 -21.75 12.08 1.81
N ALA A 37 -20.72 11.78 1.02
CA ALA A 37 -20.86 10.99 -0.21
C ALA A 37 -21.31 9.55 0.07
N LEU A 38 -20.72 8.89 1.08
CA LEU A 38 -21.11 7.56 1.53
C LEU A 38 -22.56 7.53 2.02
N SER A 39 -22.99 8.55 2.75
CA SER A 39 -24.38 8.69 3.21
C SER A 39 -25.36 8.83 2.04
N ALA A 40 -24.98 9.59 1.00
CA ALA A 40 -25.78 9.70 -0.22
C ALA A 40 -25.85 8.36 -0.97
N LEU A 41 -24.73 7.66 -1.10
CA LEU A 41 -24.67 6.34 -1.74
C LEU A 41 -25.47 5.27 -0.96
N ALA A 42 -25.44 5.31 0.37
CA ALA A 42 -26.23 4.42 1.22
C ALA A 42 -27.73 4.47 0.87
N SER A 43 -28.26 5.66 0.53
CA SER A 43 -29.68 5.85 0.24
C SER A 43 -30.18 5.10 -1.01
N VAL A 44 -29.30 4.79 -1.97
CA VAL A 44 -29.70 4.11 -3.23
C VAL A 44 -29.67 2.58 -3.12
N PHE A 45 -29.10 2.03 -2.05
CA PHE A 45 -28.98 0.58 -1.84
C PHE A 45 -30.22 -0.03 -1.15
N PRO A 46 -30.38 -1.37 -1.18
CA PRO A 46 -31.52 -2.06 -0.57
C PRO A 46 -31.63 -1.82 0.93
N THR A 47 -32.85 -1.97 1.46
CA THR A 47 -33.13 -1.78 2.89
C THR A 47 -32.41 -2.75 3.82
N GLN A 48 -31.94 -3.88 3.31
CA GLN A 48 -31.17 -4.88 4.06
C GLN A 48 -29.68 -4.53 4.20
N THR A 49 -29.20 -3.50 3.48
CA THR A 49 -27.79 -3.12 3.53
C THR A 49 -27.42 -2.57 4.90
N SER A 50 -26.48 -3.24 5.58
CA SER A 50 -25.96 -2.83 6.89
C SER A 50 -24.54 -2.27 6.81
N VAL A 51 -23.79 -2.63 5.77
CA VAL A 51 -22.43 -2.15 5.53
C VAL A 51 -22.26 -1.86 4.04
N VAL A 52 -21.52 -0.81 3.70
CA VAL A 52 -21.12 -0.51 2.32
C VAL A 52 -19.62 -0.78 2.19
N ALA A 53 -19.25 -1.61 1.22
CA ALA A 53 -17.87 -1.86 0.85
C ALA A 53 -17.48 -0.99 -0.35
N VAL A 54 -16.45 -0.16 -0.21
CA VAL A 54 -15.95 0.70 -1.29
C VAL A 54 -14.54 0.29 -1.66
N ASN A 55 -14.34 -0.13 -2.92
CA ASN A 55 -13.01 -0.22 -3.50
C ASN A 55 -12.67 1.13 -4.13
N PRO A 56 -11.80 1.95 -3.51
CA PRO A 56 -11.48 3.28 -4.00
C PRO A 56 -10.47 3.25 -5.15
N THR A 57 -9.88 2.10 -5.50
CA THR A 57 -8.75 2.04 -6.43
C THR A 57 -9.19 1.76 -7.87
N GLY A 58 -8.35 2.13 -8.82
CA GLY A 58 -8.51 1.82 -10.24
C GLY A 58 -8.31 0.35 -10.62
N PHE A 59 -8.04 -0.51 -9.64
CA PHE A 59 -7.76 -1.93 -9.85
C PHE A 59 -8.87 -2.81 -9.31
N THR A 60 -9.17 -3.87 -10.06
CA THR A 60 -10.02 -4.97 -9.61
C THR A 60 -9.19 -5.99 -8.84
N GLY A 61 -9.77 -6.68 -7.85
CA GLY A 61 -9.12 -7.82 -7.22
C GLY A 61 -9.64 -8.13 -5.82
N ASN A 62 -8.98 -9.08 -5.16
CA ASN A 62 -9.26 -9.42 -3.77
C ASN A 62 -8.90 -8.23 -2.86
N ARG A 63 -9.73 -8.01 -1.84
CA ARG A 63 -9.52 -6.99 -0.82
C ARG A 63 -9.80 -7.59 0.55
N VAL A 64 -9.07 -7.13 1.56
CA VAL A 64 -9.35 -7.44 2.96
C VAL A 64 -9.60 -6.12 3.68
N GLY A 65 -10.79 -5.98 4.27
CA GLY A 65 -11.19 -4.78 4.99
C GLY A 65 -11.54 -5.08 6.45
N VAL A 66 -11.58 -4.04 7.27
CA VAL A 66 -11.99 -4.13 8.67
C VAL A 66 -13.24 -3.30 8.88
N VAL A 67 -14.29 -3.91 9.43
CA VAL A 67 -15.40 -3.17 10.03
C VAL A 67 -15.04 -2.87 11.47
N HIS A 68 -14.76 -1.60 11.78
CA HIS A 68 -14.43 -1.20 13.15
C HIS A 68 -15.66 -1.22 14.07
N GLY A 69 -15.45 -1.62 15.32
CA GLY A 69 -16.49 -1.73 16.35
C GLY A 69 -16.97 -3.17 16.60
N GLU A 70 -17.91 -3.34 17.53
CA GLU A 70 -18.45 -4.66 17.88
C GLU A 70 -19.44 -5.15 16.80
N VAL A 71 -18.97 -6.04 15.93
CA VAL A 71 -19.81 -6.73 14.95
C VAL A 71 -19.89 -8.22 15.30
N SER A 72 -21.08 -8.67 15.72
CA SER A 72 -21.32 -10.05 16.18
C SER A 72 -21.85 -10.99 15.09
N THR A 73 -21.96 -10.51 13.85
CA THR A 73 -22.53 -11.22 12.70
C THR A 73 -21.58 -11.24 11.52
N GLY A 74 -21.58 -12.31 10.72
CA GLY A 74 -20.90 -12.31 9.43
C GLY A 74 -21.53 -11.34 8.43
N LEU A 75 -20.87 -11.14 7.29
CA LEU A 75 -21.37 -10.31 6.17
C LEU A 75 -21.53 -11.13 4.90
N ALA A 76 -22.43 -10.69 4.03
CA ALA A 76 -22.60 -11.18 2.67
C ALA A 76 -22.95 -10.00 1.76
N PRO A 77 -22.61 -10.02 0.46
CA PRO A 77 -23.27 -9.14 -0.50
C PRO A 77 -24.79 -9.31 -0.42
N VAL A 78 -25.56 -8.25 -0.65
CA VAL A 78 -27.03 -8.36 -0.66
C VAL A 78 -27.47 -9.35 -1.73
N GLY A 79 -28.10 -10.46 -1.32
CA GLY A 79 -28.48 -11.57 -2.20
C GLY A 79 -27.35 -12.53 -2.59
N GLY A 80 -26.16 -12.36 -2.03
CA GLY A 80 -24.97 -13.20 -2.26
C GLY A 80 -24.72 -14.23 -1.16
N ALA A 81 -23.62 -14.96 -1.32
CA ALA A 81 -23.15 -15.93 -0.32
C ALA A 81 -22.39 -15.22 0.84
N PRO A 82 -22.34 -15.83 2.04
CA PRO A 82 -21.52 -15.33 3.14
C PRO A 82 -20.04 -15.18 2.75
N LEU A 83 -19.44 -14.07 3.17
CA LEU A 83 -18.02 -13.77 3.02
C LEU A 83 -17.23 -14.37 4.18
N MET A 84 -15.96 -14.71 3.94
CA MET A 84 -15.07 -15.15 5.00
C MET A 84 -14.80 -13.97 5.95
N THR A 85 -15.01 -14.20 7.25
CA THR A 85 -14.83 -13.18 8.29
C THR A 85 -14.03 -13.70 9.46
N GLN A 86 -13.32 -12.80 10.14
CA GLN A 86 -12.53 -13.08 11.32
C GLN A 86 -12.66 -11.94 12.32
N ALA A 87 -13.09 -12.22 13.55
CA ALA A 87 -13.10 -11.23 14.62
C ALA A 87 -11.69 -11.03 15.17
N THR A 88 -11.26 -9.78 15.31
CA THR A 88 -9.99 -9.38 15.91
C THR A 88 -10.20 -8.25 16.92
N GLN A 89 -9.13 -7.82 17.58
CA GLN A 89 -9.17 -6.65 18.48
C GLN A 89 -9.53 -5.34 17.74
N ASP A 90 -9.26 -5.27 16.43
CA ASP A 90 -9.47 -4.06 15.62
C ASP A 90 -10.88 -4.00 15.00
N GLY A 91 -11.64 -5.09 15.07
CA GLY A 91 -12.99 -5.22 14.53
C GLY A 91 -13.24 -6.55 13.82
N LEU A 92 -14.16 -6.55 12.87
CA LEU A 92 -14.43 -7.71 12.01
C LEU A 92 -13.66 -7.57 10.70
N ILE A 93 -12.66 -8.42 10.50
CA ILE A 93 -11.99 -8.58 9.21
C ILE A 93 -12.94 -9.29 8.25
N VAL A 94 -13.00 -8.82 7.00
CA VAL A 94 -13.85 -9.35 5.94
C VAL A 94 -13.02 -9.51 4.67
N ASP A 95 -12.98 -10.73 4.14
CA ASP A 95 -12.40 -11.04 2.82
C ASP A 95 -13.43 -10.76 1.73
N LEU A 96 -13.06 -9.90 0.77
CA LEU A 96 -13.89 -9.41 -0.32
C LEU A 96 -13.25 -9.84 -1.64
N PRO A 97 -13.62 -11.01 -2.19
CA PRO A 97 -13.05 -11.49 -3.43
C PRO A 97 -13.56 -10.67 -4.62
N ASP A 98 -12.70 -10.49 -5.62
CA ASP A 98 -13.04 -9.95 -6.94
C ASP A 98 -13.77 -8.58 -6.93
N MET A 99 -13.40 -7.68 -6.03
CA MET A 99 -13.98 -6.33 -6.02
C MET A 99 -13.62 -5.56 -7.29
N ALA A 100 -14.62 -5.01 -7.97
CA ALA A 100 -14.42 -4.22 -9.18
C ALA A 100 -13.72 -2.87 -8.86
N ALA A 101 -12.94 -2.32 -9.79
CA ALA A 101 -12.34 -0.98 -9.67
C ALA A 101 -13.40 0.11 -9.43
N PHE A 102 -13.08 1.12 -8.61
CA PHE A 102 -13.98 2.23 -8.22
C PHE A 102 -15.42 1.80 -7.97
N SER A 103 -15.59 0.77 -7.13
CA SER A 103 -16.90 0.14 -6.92
C SER A 103 -17.41 0.31 -5.50
N VAL A 104 -18.73 0.24 -5.39
CA VAL A 104 -19.48 0.32 -4.15
C VAL A 104 -20.42 -0.89 -4.10
N THR A 105 -20.19 -1.78 -3.12
CA THR A 105 -20.92 -3.04 -2.96
C THR A 105 -21.74 -3.01 -1.67
N PRO A 106 -23.07 -3.16 -1.74
CA PRO A 106 -23.90 -3.25 -0.54
C PRO A 106 -23.75 -4.64 0.11
N LEU A 107 -23.44 -4.64 1.40
CA LEU A 107 -23.36 -5.84 2.25
C LEU A 107 -24.51 -5.86 3.26
N GLN A 108 -24.95 -7.06 3.61
CA GLN A 108 -25.94 -7.32 4.65
C GLN A 108 -25.34 -8.20 5.75
N SER A 109 -25.81 -8.00 6.97
CA SER A 109 -25.50 -8.86 8.10
C SER A 109 -26.17 -10.21 7.94
N VAL A 110 -25.41 -11.28 8.13
CA VAL A 110 -25.89 -12.66 8.08
C VAL A 110 -25.50 -13.38 9.36
N GLN A 111 -26.28 -14.38 9.77
CA GLN A 111 -25.84 -15.26 10.85
C GLN A 111 -24.54 -15.95 10.41
N THR A 112 -23.52 -15.86 11.26
CA THR A 112 -22.22 -16.48 11.01
C THR A 112 -22.42 -17.97 10.77
N ALA A 113 -22.13 -18.43 9.55
CA ALA A 113 -22.22 -19.84 9.21
C ALA A 113 -21.01 -20.62 9.76
N ALA A 114 -21.06 -21.95 9.60
CA ALA A 114 -20.00 -22.92 9.91
C ALA A 114 -18.59 -22.44 9.52
N PRO A 115 -17.52 -22.94 10.17
CA PRO A 115 -16.14 -22.45 9.95
C PRO A 115 -15.78 -22.43 8.46
N PHE A 116 -15.25 -21.31 8.01
CA PHE A 116 -14.75 -21.16 6.65
C PHE A 116 -13.54 -22.08 6.45
N THR A 117 -13.49 -22.77 5.31
CA THR A 117 -12.28 -23.48 4.90
C THR A 117 -11.24 -22.45 4.50
N SER A 118 -10.11 -22.39 5.22
CA SER A 118 -8.97 -21.55 4.90
C SER A 118 -7.76 -22.42 4.54
N SER A 119 -6.91 -21.91 3.67
CA SER A 119 -5.59 -22.50 3.41
C SER A 119 -4.52 -22.05 4.41
N LEU A 120 -4.85 -21.09 5.27
CA LEU A 120 -3.93 -20.51 6.22
C LEU A 120 -3.75 -21.42 7.44
N GLU A 121 -2.52 -21.82 7.69
CA GLU A 121 -2.13 -22.68 8.81
C GLU A 121 -1.03 -21.99 9.64
N VAL A 122 -1.11 -22.17 10.96
CA VAL A 122 -0.12 -21.67 11.93
C VAL A 122 0.40 -22.88 12.70
N ASN A 123 1.65 -23.24 12.44
CA ASN A 123 2.27 -24.47 12.90
C ASN A 123 3.51 -24.18 13.75
N GLU A 124 3.44 -24.45 15.05
CA GLU A 124 4.60 -24.40 15.95
C GLU A 124 5.41 -25.72 15.84
N GLN A 125 6.67 -25.62 15.42
CA GLN A 125 7.57 -26.75 15.23
C GLN A 125 8.84 -26.55 16.07
N GLY A 126 8.82 -27.04 17.32
CA GLY A 126 9.93 -26.84 18.26
C GLY A 126 10.12 -25.36 18.59
N ASP A 127 11.30 -24.81 18.27
CA ASP A 127 11.64 -23.39 18.48
C ASP A 127 11.35 -22.52 17.23
N THR A 128 10.61 -23.05 16.27
CA THR A 128 10.23 -22.34 15.03
C THR A 128 8.73 -22.25 14.89
N LEU A 129 8.26 -21.17 14.28
CA LEU A 129 6.87 -20.95 13.93
C LEU A 129 6.78 -20.86 12.40
N VAL A 130 5.93 -21.70 11.81
CA VAL A 130 5.67 -21.68 10.36
C VAL A 130 4.23 -21.19 10.14
N ILE A 131 4.08 -20.11 9.38
CA ILE A 131 2.77 -19.63 8.91
C ILE A 131 2.72 -19.82 7.41
N GLU A 132 1.78 -20.61 6.91
CA GLU A 132 1.69 -20.93 5.50
C GLU A 132 0.27 -20.80 4.96
N ASN A 133 0.17 -20.46 3.68
CA ASN A 133 -1.08 -20.49 2.92
C ASN A 133 -0.88 -21.34 1.65
N SER A 134 -1.85 -21.34 0.73
CA SER A 134 -1.71 -22.09 -0.52
C SER A 134 -0.60 -21.61 -1.47
N LEU A 135 -0.06 -20.40 -1.26
CA LEU A 135 0.88 -19.70 -2.15
C LEU A 135 2.32 -19.66 -1.60
N MET A 136 2.50 -19.56 -0.28
CA MET A 136 3.81 -19.42 0.36
C MET A 136 3.84 -20.01 1.78
N ALA A 137 5.05 -20.18 2.33
CA ALA A 137 5.30 -20.49 3.73
C ALA A 137 6.35 -19.54 4.31
N VAL A 138 6.08 -18.95 5.47
CA VAL A 138 6.97 -18.04 6.20
C VAL A 138 7.40 -18.70 7.49
N THR A 139 8.70 -18.81 7.72
CA THR A 139 9.27 -19.41 8.93
C THR A 139 9.89 -18.32 9.80
N PHE A 140 9.48 -18.29 11.07
CA PHE A 140 10.02 -17.45 12.12
C PHE A 140 10.86 -18.29 13.08
N ALA A 141 12.02 -17.78 13.46
CA ALA A 141 12.79 -18.31 14.58
C ALA A 141 12.21 -17.84 15.93
N ALA A 142 12.66 -18.45 17.04
CA ALA A 142 12.21 -18.08 18.39
C ALA A 142 12.48 -16.61 18.76
N ASN A 143 13.46 -15.97 18.13
CA ASN A 143 13.77 -14.54 18.29
C ASN A 143 12.99 -13.64 17.31
N GLY A 144 11.98 -14.15 16.61
CA GLY A 144 11.14 -13.38 15.69
C GLY A 144 11.76 -13.09 14.32
N ASP A 145 13.03 -13.44 14.09
CA ASP A 145 13.65 -13.32 12.76
C ASP A 145 12.89 -14.17 11.74
N ILE A 146 12.65 -13.62 10.56
CA ILE A 146 12.13 -14.37 9.42
C ILE A 146 13.31 -15.08 8.75
N THR A 147 13.39 -16.40 8.90
CA THR A 147 14.51 -17.22 8.39
C THR A 147 14.25 -17.85 7.04
N SER A 148 12.98 -17.91 6.61
CA SER A 148 12.59 -18.44 5.30
C SER A 148 11.27 -17.82 4.85
N ILE A 149 11.18 -17.55 3.54
CA ILE A 149 9.96 -17.17 2.84
C ILE A 149 9.96 -17.99 1.56
N TYR A 150 9.29 -19.14 1.61
CA TYR A 150 9.25 -20.10 0.51
C TYR A 150 8.02 -19.84 -0.37
N ASP A 151 8.24 -19.45 -1.63
CA ASP A 151 7.18 -19.34 -2.63
C ASP A 151 6.89 -20.72 -3.22
N LYS A 152 5.68 -21.22 -2.99
CA LYS A 152 5.25 -22.56 -3.42
C LYS A 152 4.96 -22.63 -4.92
N GLU A 153 4.55 -21.53 -5.53
CA GLU A 153 4.27 -21.45 -6.97
C GLU A 153 5.59 -21.48 -7.76
N ALA A 154 6.56 -20.66 -7.36
CA ALA A 154 7.88 -20.61 -7.99
C ALA A 154 8.82 -21.73 -7.49
N SER A 155 8.44 -22.44 -6.43
CA SER A 155 9.20 -23.52 -5.80
C SER A 155 10.62 -23.09 -5.39
N ARG A 156 10.76 -21.90 -4.79
CA ARG A 156 12.05 -21.33 -4.39
C ARG A 156 11.97 -20.51 -3.12
N GLU A 157 13.12 -20.32 -2.49
CA GLU A 157 13.30 -19.31 -1.44
C GLU A 157 13.32 -17.90 -2.03
N VAL A 158 12.80 -16.96 -1.24
CA VAL A 158 12.82 -15.52 -1.52
C VAL A 158 14.05 -14.86 -0.90
N LEU A 159 14.48 -15.32 0.28
CA LEU A 159 15.62 -14.78 0.99
C LEU A 159 16.92 -15.42 0.52
N THR A 160 18.03 -14.67 0.60
CA THR A 160 19.36 -15.23 0.37
C THR A 160 19.67 -16.33 1.39
N GLU A 161 20.34 -17.40 0.96
CA GLU A 161 20.70 -18.51 1.85
C GLU A 161 21.48 -18.02 3.08
N GLY A 162 20.98 -18.36 4.28
CA GLY A 162 21.60 -18.02 5.55
C GLY A 162 21.30 -16.61 6.07
N GLU A 163 20.60 -15.79 5.29
CA GLU A 163 20.16 -14.45 5.70
C GLU A 163 18.77 -14.47 6.34
N THR A 164 18.43 -13.39 7.03
CA THR A 164 17.11 -13.18 7.64
C THR A 164 16.41 -12.00 6.99
N GLY A 165 15.10 -12.10 6.78
CA GLY A 165 14.26 -11.00 6.30
C GLY A 165 13.84 -10.06 7.43
N ASN A 166 13.40 -8.86 7.05
CA ASN A 166 12.89 -7.84 7.97
C ASN A 166 13.89 -7.45 9.08
N GLN A 167 15.16 -7.25 8.71
CA GLN A 167 16.17 -6.83 9.66
C GLN A 167 15.93 -5.36 10.03
N ILE A 168 15.68 -5.06 11.30
CA ILE A 168 15.56 -3.68 11.78
C ILE A 168 16.95 -3.16 12.14
N LEU A 169 17.40 -2.14 11.40
CA LEU A 169 18.75 -1.59 11.47
C LEU A 169 18.70 -0.16 12.01
N ALA A 170 19.42 0.10 13.11
CA ALA A 170 19.71 1.43 13.60
C ALA A 170 21.09 1.86 13.11
N MET A 171 21.13 2.89 12.26
CA MET A 171 22.34 3.36 11.59
C MET A 171 22.71 4.74 12.15
N GLU A 172 24.00 4.98 12.47
CA GLU A 172 24.45 6.31 12.89
C GLU A 172 24.31 7.30 11.72
N ASP A 173 23.55 8.37 11.93
CA ASP A 173 23.26 9.39 10.94
C ASP A 173 23.72 10.76 11.45
N ARG A 174 24.95 11.10 11.09
CA ARG A 174 25.60 12.37 11.44
C ARG A 174 26.15 13.00 10.16
N PRO A 175 25.30 13.64 9.34
CA PRO A 175 25.74 14.18 8.07
C PRO A 175 26.73 15.33 8.26
N LEU A 176 27.59 15.56 7.25
CA LEU A 176 28.62 16.59 7.27
C LEU A 176 28.05 18.02 7.34
N ALA A 177 26.89 18.23 6.73
CA ALA A 177 26.15 19.47 6.72
C ALA A 177 24.63 19.17 6.78
N TRP A 178 23.84 20.19 7.10
CA TRP A 178 22.39 20.23 6.94
C TRP A 178 21.66 18.97 7.44
N ASP A 179 21.70 18.75 8.75
CA ASP A 179 21.21 17.54 9.43
C ASP A 179 19.87 16.99 8.94
N ALA A 180 18.82 17.80 8.83
CA ALA A 180 17.52 17.34 8.32
C ALA A 180 17.45 17.09 6.80
N TRP A 181 18.35 17.67 6.00
CA TRP A 181 18.36 17.50 4.54
C TRP A 181 19.20 16.30 4.09
N ASP A 182 20.37 16.16 4.69
CA ASP A 182 21.39 15.26 4.17
C ASP A 182 21.35 13.91 4.88
N VAL A 183 21.58 12.88 4.08
CA VAL A 183 22.05 11.57 4.54
C VAL A 183 23.36 11.36 3.80
N ASP A 184 24.40 10.92 4.50
CA ASP A 184 25.71 10.69 3.89
C ASP A 184 25.92 9.20 3.59
N ILE A 185 26.74 8.90 2.58
CA ILE A 185 27.02 7.52 2.14
C ILE A 185 27.68 6.64 3.23
N PHE A 186 28.20 7.26 4.30
CA PHE A 186 28.88 6.60 5.41
C PHE A 186 27.93 6.01 6.47
N ILE A 187 26.61 6.05 6.25
CA ILE A 187 25.62 5.44 7.16
C ILE A 187 25.89 3.96 7.44
N ASP A 188 26.56 3.25 6.51
CA ASP A 188 26.92 1.84 6.65
C ASP A 188 28.14 1.60 7.58
N ASP A 189 28.85 2.66 8.03
CA ASP A 189 30.04 2.53 8.89
C ASP A 189 29.71 2.11 10.34
N ARG A 190 28.49 2.44 10.81
CA ARG A 190 27.98 2.05 12.14
C ARG A 190 26.53 1.62 12.07
N VAL A 191 26.33 0.31 12.02
CA VAL A 191 25.01 -0.32 11.96
C VAL A 191 24.83 -1.22 13.17
N GLU A 192 23.69 -1.11 13.84
CA GLU A 192 23.25 -1.98 14.92
C GLU A 192 21.94 -2.67 14.49
N LYS A 193 21.94 -4.00 14.40
CA LYS A 193 20.71 -4.77 14.15
C LYS A 193 20.00 -5.01 15.48
N LEU A 194 18.68 -4.80 15.50
CA LEU A 194 17.84 -5.12 16.65
C LEU A 194 17.58 -6.63 16.67
N ASP A 195 18.44 -7.40 17.34
CA ASP A 195 18.41 -8.87 17.33
C ASP A 195 17.82 -9.52 18.60
N ASN A 196 17.46 -8.72 19.59
CA ASN A 196 17.01 -9.19 20.90
C ASN A 196 15.61 -8.64 21.20
N PRO A 197 14.54 -9.27 20.67
CA PRO A 197 13.18 -8.82 20.98
C PRO A 197 12.87 -8.99 22.46
N THR A 198 12.07 -8.07 23.00
CA THR A 198 11.48 -8.18 24.33
C THR A 198 10.31 -9.17 24.36
N SER A 199 9.64 -9.38 23.23
CA SER A 199 8.56 -10.36 23.09
C SER A 199 8.36 -10.78 21.63
N VAL A 200 7.96 -12.04 21.45
CA VAL A 200 7.49 -12.63 20.19
C VAL A 200 6.23 -13.44 20.52
N SER A 201 5.12 -13.18 19.85
CA SER A 201 3.87 -13.91 20.09
C SER A 201 2.97 -13.97 18.86
N VAL A 202 2.31 -15.11 18.66
CA VAL A 202 1.18 -15.21 17.73
C VAL A 202 -0.02 -14.51 18.37
N ILE A 203 -0.51 -13.44 17.73
CA ILE A 203 -1.66 -12.66 18.23
C ILE A 203 -2.95 -12.92 17.44
N GLU A 204 -2.84 -13.48 16.23
CA GLU A 204 -4.00 -13.91 15.41
C GLU A 204 -3.71 -15.24 14.71
N SER A 205 -4.72 -16.12 14.68
CA SER A 205 -4.70 -17.41 13.99
C SER A 205 -6.06 -17.75 13.37
N GLY A 206 -6.67 -16.76 12.71
CA GLY A 206 -7.99 -16.90 12.11
C GLY A 206 -7.95 -17.29 10.62
N PRO A 207 -9.12 -17.50 10.00
CA PRO A 207 -9.21 -18.01 8.64
C PRO A 207 -8.81 -16.99 7.56
N VAL A 208 -8.88 -15.69 7.84
CA VAL A 208 -8.53 -14.64 6.85
C VAL A 208 -7.05 -14.28 6.96
N ARG A 209 -6.55 -14.13 8.19
CA ARG A 209 -5.23 -13.59 8.51
C ARG A 209 -4.66 -14.21 9.78
N ALA A 210 -3.35 -14.43 9.77
CA ALA A 210 -2.54 -14.77 10.93
C ALA A 210 -1.57 -13.62 11.20
N ALA A 211 -1.20 -13.44 12.47
CA ALA A 211 -0.38 -12.32 12.88
C ALA A 211 0.63 -12.72 13.96
N VAL A 212 1.89 -12.32 13.76
CA VAL A 212 2.96 -12.41 14.75
C VAL A 212 3.32 -11.01 15.21
N GLU A 213 3.30 -10.77 16.51
CA GLU A 213 3.80 -9.53 17.11
C GLU A 213 5.22 -9.74 17.62
N VAL A 214 6.13 -8.86 17.19
CA VAL A 214 7.52 -8.81 17.66
C VAL A 214 7.78 -7.42 18.22
N ALA A 215 8.27 -7.33 19.45
CA ALA A 215 8.60 -6.06 20.09
C ALA A 215 10.08 -6.01 20.48
N TYR A 216 10.69 -4.84 20.33
CA TYR A 216 12.08 -4.55 20.65
C TYR A 216 12.16 -3.32 21.57
N ALA A 217 13.10 -3.36 22.50
CA ALA A 217 13.59 -2.17 23.17
C ALA A 217 14.90 -1.73 22.51
N TYR A 218 15.01 -0.46 22.16
CA TYR A 218 16.22 0.13 21.60
C TYR A 218 16.56 1.40 22.37
N ARG A 219 17.52 1.30 23.29
CA ARG A 219 17.93 2.41 24.18
C ARG A 219 16.73 3.04 24.91
N SER A 220 16.30 4.23 24.52
CA SER A 220 15.17 4.95 25.13
C SER A 220 13.88 4.79 24.33
N SER A 221 13.90 3.99 23.26
CA SER A 221 12.83 3.83 22.28
C SER A 221 12.31 2.40 22.24
N THR A 222 11.12 2.22 21.65
CA THR A 222 10.54 0.90 21.41
C THR A 222 10.07 0.75 19.96
N VAL A 223 10.18 -0.46 19.42
CA VAL A 223 9.68 -0.83 18.09
C VAL A 223 8.80 -2.06 18.26
N THR A 224 7.54 -1.98 17.85
CA THR A 224 6.61 -3.12 17.85
C THR A 224 6.09 -3.32 16.43
N GLN A 225 6.23 -4.54 15.92
CA GLN A 225 5.76 -4.92 14.59
C GLN A 225 4.72 -6.01 14.69
N ARG A 226 3.59 -5.82 14.01
CA ARG A 226 2.60 -6.87 13.74
C ARG A 226 2.77 -7.31 12.30
N ILE A 227 3.20 -8.55 12.11
CA ILE A 227 3.52 -9.14 10.82
C ILE A 227 2.33 -9.99 10.38
N TYR A 228 1.68 -9.57 9.31
CA TYR A 228 0.45 -10.15 8.82
C TYR A 228 0.66 -11.05 7.60
N ILE A 229 0.11 -12.26 7.66
CA ILE A 229 0.04 -13.20 6.54
C ILE A 229 -1.44 -13.52 6.27
N TYR A 230 -1.87 -13.36 5.03
CA TYR A 230 -3.25 -13.57 4.59
C TYR A 230 -3.41 -14.93 3.91
N HIS A 231 -4.62 -15.49 3.93
CA HIS A 231 -4.88 -16.81 3.35
C HIS A 231 -4.77 -16.89 1.82
N ASN A 232 -4.89 -15.76 1.12
CA ASN A 232 -4.98 -15.67 -0.34
C ASN A 232 -3.99 -14.68 -0.98
N SER A 233 -2.87 -14.36 -0.30
CA SER A 233 -1.87 -13.41 -0.78
C SER A 233 -0.44 -13.88 -0.53
N LYS A 234 0.50 -13.47 -1.40
CA LYS A 234 1.95 -13.56 -1.14
C LYS A 234 2.50 -12.31 -0.42
N ARG A 235 1.69 -11.26 -0.29
CA ARG A 235 2.06 -10.03 0.43
C ARG A 235 2.14 -10.30 1.93
N ILE A 236 3.24 -9.90 2.54
CA ILE A 236 3.45 -9.89 3.98
C ILE A 236 3.44 -8.43 4.42
N ASP A 237 2.52 -8.02 5.29
CA ASP A 237 2.44 -6.64 5.79
C ASP A 237 3.13 -6.54 7.15
N PHE A 238 3.89 -5.46 7.35
CA PHE A 238 4.61 -5.13 8.58
C PHE A 238 4.03 -3.84 9.17
N ASP A 239 2.99 -3.97 9.99
CA ASP A 239 2.40 -2.84 10.72
C ASP A 239 3.31 -2.48 11.89
N THR A 240 4.01 -1.36 11.77
CA THR A 240 5.12 -0.97 12.62
C THR A 240 4.76 0.25 13.45
N HIS A 241 4.74 0.07 14.77
CA HIS A 241 4.62 1.12 15.76
C HIS A 241 5.98 1.40 16.39
N VAL A 242 6.39 2.67 16.42
CA VAL A 242 7.65 3.09 17.04
C VAL A 242 7.37 4.22 18.02
N ASP A 243 7.78 4.05 19.28
CA ASP A 243 7.90 5.16 20.23
C ASP A 243 9.36 5.61 20.23
N TRP A 244 9.64 6.72 19.53
CA TRP A 244 10.98 7.12 19.13
C TRP A 244 11.54 8.27 19.96
N HIS A 245 12.67 8.02 20.61
CA HIS A 245 13.37 8.95 21.51
C HIS A 245 14.89 9.00 21.27
N GLU A 246 15.34 8.58 20.09
CA GLU A 246 16.76 8.67 19.71
C GLU A 246 17.06 9.95 18.91
N SER A 247 18.34 10.24 18.73
CA SER A 247 18.83 11.34 17.89
C SER A 247 20.02 10.90 17.06
N HIS A 248 20.15 11.43 15.85
CA HIS A 248 21.19 11.08 14.88
C HIS A 248 21.24 9.59 14.56
N ILE A 249 20.06 8.98 14.48
CA ILE A 249 19.85 7.59 14.06
C ILE A 249 18.88 7.58 12.88
N LEU A 250 19.27 6.83 11.84
CA LEU A 250 18.42 6.44 10.72
C LEU A 250 17.99 4.98 10.94
N LEU A 251 16.70 4.76 11.17
CA LEU A 251 16.11 3.44 11.32
C LEU A 251 15.70 2.90 9.94
N LYS A 252 16.14 1.70 9.58
CA LYS A 252 15.76 1.03 8.32
C LYS A 252 15.23 -0.38 8.55
N ALA A 253 14.37 -0.85 7.66
CA ALA A 253 14.06 -2.26 7.48
C ALA A 253 14.83 -2.81 6.28
N ALA A 254 15.46 -3.99 6.40
CA ALA A 254 16.26 -4.59 5.35
C ALA A 254 15.84 -6.03 5.01
N PHE A 255 15.92 -6.36 3.72
CA PHE A 255 15.56 -7.65 3.15
C PHE A 255 16.66 -8.10 2.16
N PRO A 256 17.57 -9.00 2.59
CA PRO A 256 18.47 -9.70 1.68
C PRO A 256 17.69 -10.75 0.88
N VAL A 257 17.37 -10.44 -0.38
CA VAL A 257 16.59 -11.32 -1.26
C VAL A 257 17.48 -12.10 -2.22
N ASP A 258 17.08 -13.29 -2.63
CA ASP A 258 17.80 -14.13 -3.59
C ASP A 258 17.49 -13.71 -5.05
N ILE A 259 17.78 -12.46 -5.40
CA ILE A 259 17.56 -11.90 -6.74
C ILE A 259 18.86 -11.33 -7.28
N LEU A 260 19.20 -11.69 -8.52
CA LEU A 260 20.32 -11.10 -9.24
C LEU A 260 19.84 -10.15 -10.32
N SER A 261 19.96 -8.84 -10.07
CA SER A 261 19.67 -7.82 -11.08
C SER A 261 20.63 -6.64 -10.97
N PRO A 262 21.13 -6.09 -12.09
CA PRO A 262 21.99 -4.90 -12.08
C PRO A 262 21.20 -3.61 -11.79
N THR A 263 19.86 -3.67 -11.79
CA THR A 263 18.97 -2.52 -11.62
C THR A 263 17.76 -2.88 -10.77
N ALA A 264 17.28 -1.90 -10.00
CA ALA A 264 15.99 -1.93 -9.32
C ALA A 264 15.05 -0.89 -9.94
N THR A 265 13.75 -1.15 -9.92
CA THR A 265 12.71 -0.25 -10.46
C THR A 265 11.98 0.44 -9.30
N PHE A 266 11.79 1.74 -9.39
CA PHE A 266 11.19 2.56 -8.33
C PHE A 266 9.97 3.32 -8.84
N ASP A 267 8.90 3.32 -8.04
CA ASP A 267 7.67 4.07 -8.31
C ASP A 267 7.92 5.58 -8.26
N ILE A 268 7.49 6.30 -9.30
CA ILE A 268 7.52 7.76 -9.35
C ILE A 268 6.17 8.28 -9.85
N GLN A 269 5.98 9.61 -9.84
CA GLN A 269 4.74 10.21 -10.31
C GLN A 269 4.42 9.77 -11.74
N TRP A 270 3.29 9.07 -11.91
CA TRP A 270 2.77 8.57 -13.18
C TRP A 270 3.76 7.71 -14.00
N GLY A 271 4.60 6.93 -13.33
CA GLY A 271 5.52 6.03 -14.00
C GLY A 271 6.48 5.34 -13.03
N ASN A 272 7.63 4.96 -13.56
CA ASN A 272 8.69 4.33 -12.77
C ASN A 272 10.05 4.71 -13.35
N VAL A 273 11.10 4.47 -12.57
CA VAL A 273 12.48 4.71 -12.97
C VAL A 273 13.41 3.61 -12.50
N GLU A 274 14.36 3.24 -13.35
CA GLU A 274 15.40 2.28 -12.99
C GLU A 274 16.62 2.98 -12.37
N ARG A 275 17.21 2.33 -11.37
CA ARG A 275 18.49 2.72 -10.74
C ARG A 275 19.39 1.50 -10.62
N ASN A 276 20.69 1.69 -10.76
CA ASN A 276 21.67 0.62 -10.63
C ASN A 276 21.75 0.13 -9.18
N THR A 277 21.92 -1.17 -8.99
CA THR A 277 22.10 -1.82 -7.68
C THR A 277 23.58 -1.97 -7.30
N HIS A 278 24.49 -1.31 -8.00
CA HIS A 278 25.93 -1.41 -7.80
C HIS A 278 26.57 -0.03 -7.78
N ARG A 279 27.74 0.12 -7.16
CA ARG A 279 28.46 1.40 -7.04
C ARG A 279 29.69 1.47 -7.95
N ASN A 280 29.51 1.25 -9.26
CA ASN A 280 30.63 1.15 -10.21
C ASN A 280 31.13 2.51 -10.72
N THR A 281 30.26 3.52 -10.78
CA THR A 281 30.59 4.87 -11.25
C THR A 281 30.25 5.92 -10.21
N SER A 282 30.83 7.14 -10.29
CA SER A 282 30.47 8.23 -9.38
C SER A 282 28.98 8.58 -9.39
N TRP A 283 28.29 8.34 -10.51
CA TRP A 283 26.84 8.51 -10.63
C TRP A 283 26.07 7.48 -9.81
N ASP A 284 26.59 6.27 -9.70
CA ASP A 284 26.01 5.23 -8.87
C ASP A 284 26.25 5.49 -7.39
N TRP A 285 27.47 5.95 -7.04
CA TRP A 285 27.81 6.35 -5.68
C TRP A 285 26.86 7.44 -5.17
N GLY A 286 26.51 8.42 -6.01
CA GLY A 286 25.60 9.50 -5.65
C GLY A 286 24.12 9.10 -5.55
N ARG A 287 23.75 7.85 -5.85
CA ARG A 287 22.35 7.34 -5.82
C ARG A 287 22.21 6.21 -4.79
N PHE A 288 22.94 6.31 -3.69
CA PHE A 288 22.92 5.30 -2.63
C PHE A 288 21.59 5.29 -1.85
N GLU A 289 20.77 6.35 -1.96
CA GLU A 289 19.39 6.45 -1.50
C GLU A 289 18.55 6.99 -2.68
N THR A 290 17.36 6.44 -2.90
CA THR A 290 16.45 6.80 -4.00
C THR A 290 15.06 7.11 -3.46
N ALA A 291 14.50 8.23 -3.89
CA ALA A 291 13.11 8.55 -3.62
C ALA A 291 12.18 7.67 -4.47
N ALA A 292 11.22 7.01 -3.83
CA ALA A 292 10.12 6.31 -4.49
C ALA A 292 8.79 6.58 -3.78
N GLN A 293 7.68 6.56 -4.52
CA GLN A 293 6.37 6.89 -3.96
C GLN A 293 5.78 5.70 -3.18
N LYS A 294 5.33 4.64 -3.86
CA LYS A 294 4.64 3.52 -3.20
C LYS A 294 5.47 2.24 -3.11
N TRP A 295 6.42 2.01 -4.02
CA TRP A 295 7.17 0.75 -4.07
C TRP A 295 8.55 0.86 -4.72
N ALA A 296 9.42 -0.10 -4.37
CA ALA A 296 10.64 -0.44 -5.08
C ALA A 296 10.63 -1.94 -5.42
N ASP A 297 11.17 -2.32 -6.57
CA ASP A 297 11.19 -3.68 -7.06
C ASP A 297 12.59 -4.12 -7.50
N LEU A 298 12.97 -5.33 -7.10
CA LEU A 298 14.15 -6.01 -7.60
C LEU A 298 13.72 -7.31 -8.28
N SER A 299 13.84 -7.34 -9.61
CA SER A 299 13.44 -8.48 -10.44
C SER A 299 14.58 -8.99 -11.31
N GLU A 300 14.66 -10.31 -11.44
CA GLU A 300 15.42 -11.03 -12.46
C GLU A 300 14.47 -11.60 -13.53
N GLY A 301 14.97 -12.45 -14.42
CA GLY A 301 14.23 -12.82 -15.65
C GLY A 301 12.85 -13.43 -15.44
N ASN A 302 12.62 -14.19 -14.36
CA ASN A 302 11.37 -14.92 -14.10
C ASN A 302 10.83 -14.74 -12.68
N TYR A 303 11.45 -13.93 -11.85
CA TYR A 303 11.09 -13.77 -10.44
C TYR A 303 11.54 -12.42 -9.90
N GLY A 304 10.82 -11.89 -8.93
CA GLY A 304 11.15 -10.63 -8.30
C GLY A 304 10.55 -10.49 -6.91
N VAL A 305 11.02 -9.46 -6.21
CA VAL A 305 10.53 -9.08 -4.90
C VAL A 305 10.34 -7.57 -4.88
N ALA A 306 9.15 -7.14 -4.48
CA ALA A 306 8.82 -5.75 -4.28
C ALA A 306 8.74 -5.42 -2.78
N LEU A 307 9.21 -4.23 -2.43
CA LEU A 307 9.09 -3.60 -1.12
C LEU A 307 8.15 -2.40 -1.26
N LEU A 308 6.97 -2.50 -0.64
CA LEU A 308 5.89 -1.51 -0.71
C LEU A 308 5.84 -0.69 0.59
N ASN A 309 5.23 0.49 0.55
CA ASN A 309 5.04 1.34 1.74
C ASN A 309 3.77 2.21 1.65
N ASP A 310 3.34 2.76 2.78
CA ASP A 310 2.22 3.72 2.89
C ASP A 310 2.63 5.17 3.22
N SER A 311 3.89 5.41 3.63
CA SER A 311 4.31 6.69 4.23
C SER A 311 5.81 6.99 4.15
N LYS A 312 6.61 6.11 3.54
CA LYS A 312 8.08 6.13 3.53
C LYS A 312 8.64 6.25 2.12
N TYR A 313 9.44 7.29 1.90
CA TYR A 313 9.88 7.67 0.55
C TYR A 313 11.34 7.37 0.26
N GLY A 314 12.16 7.00 1.26
CA GLY A 314 13.58 6.69 1.10
C GLY A 314 13.85 5.21 0.95
N TYR A 315 14.35 4.79 -0.21
CA TYR A 315 14.73 3.40 -0.50
C TYR A 315 16.20 3.30 -0.86
N ASP A 316 16.81 2.17 -0.57
CA ASP A 316 18.05 1.79 -1.22
C ASP A 316 18.10 0.31 -1.56
N VAL A 317 18.73 0.00 -2.70
CA VAL A 317 18.95 -1.38 -3.14
C VAL A 317 20.42 -1.51 -3.54
N LEU A 318 21.18 -2.25 -2.75
CA LEU A 318 22.59 -2.54 -3.02
C LEU A 318 22.77 -4.05 -3.20
N HIS A 319 23.18 -4.42 -4.40
CA HIS A 319 23.16 -5.77 -4.93
C HIS A 319 21.76 -6.38 -4.80
N ASN A 320 21.58 -7.24 -3.80
CA ASN A 320 20.37 -8.00 -3.54
C ASN A 320 19.72 -7.64 -2.19
N VAL A 321 20.24 -6.62 -1.50
CA VAL A 321 19.67 -6.15 -0.23
C VAL A 321 18.78 -4.94 -0.52
N MET A 322 17.48 -5.11 -0.31
CA MET A 322 16.50 -4.02 -0.40
C MET A 322 16.28 -3.43 0.99
N ARG A 323 16.31 -2.10 1.11
CA ARG A 323 16.08 -1.39 2.38
C ARG A 323 15.10 -0.24 2.21
N LEU A 324 14.33 -0.02 3.27
CA LEU A 324 13.38 1.10 3.41
C LEU A 324 13.77 1.93 4.64
N SER A 325 13.94 3.23 4.45
CA SER A 325 14.17 4.20 5.52
C SER A 325 12.86 4.49 6.26
N LEU A 326 12.83 4.17 7.55
CA LEU A 326 11.63 4.27 8.39
C LEU A 326 11.57 5.60 9.14
N LEU A 327 12.65 5.98 9.84
CA LEU A 327 12.72 7.20 10.65
C LEU A 327 14.12 7.81 10.60
N LYS A 328 14.20 9.14 10.50
CA LYS A 328 15.45 9.91 10.58
C LYS A 328 15.32 10.91 11.72
N SER A 329 16.23 10.84 12.69
CA SER A 329 16.15 11.68 13.89
C SER A 329 17.16 12.83 13.90
N ALA A 330 17.04 13.71 12.90
CA ALA A 330 17.79 14.95 12.84
C ALA A 330 17.43 15.88 14.02
N THR A 331 18.36 16.77 14.38
CA THR A 331 18.18 17.77 15.45
C THR A 331 18.34 19.21 14.98
N MET A 332 18.59 19.40 13.68
CA MET A 332 18.66 20.72 13.05
C MET A 332 17.97 20.70 11.67
N PRO A 333 17.07 21.65 11.38
CA PRO A 333 16.77 22.86 12.14
C PRO A 333 15.74 22.70 13.26
N ASP A 334 15.06 21.55 13.35
CA ASP A 334 14.13 21.21 14.42
C ASP A 334 14.81 20.30 15.47
N PRO A 335 15.00 20.76 16.73
CA PRO A 335 15.63 19.97 17.79
C PRO A 335 14.86 18.73 18.24
N VAL A 336 13.58 18.62 17.88
CA VAL A 336 12.68 17.54 18.31
C VAL A 336 12.03 16.82 17.12
N ALA A 337 12.65 16.88 15.94
CA ALA A 337 12.15 16.17 14.76
C ALA A 337 11.97 14.67 15.04
N ASP A 338 10.85 14.13 14.57
CA ASP A 338 10.46 12.72 14.68
C ASP A 338 10.53 12.12 16.11
N GLN A 339 10.46 12.94 17.15
CA GLN A 339 10.29 12.45 18.53
C GLN A 339 8.83 12.02 18.78
N GLY A 340 8.64 10.88 19.46
CA GLY A 340 7.33 10.37 19.89
C GLY A 340 6.81 9.20 19.05
N GLU A 341 5.49 9.06 18.97
CA GLU A 341 4.83 7.91 18.35
C GLU A 341 4.75 8.02 16.83
N HIS A 342 5.12 6.92 16.16
CA HIS A 342 5.02 6.75 14.72
C HIS A 342 4.30 5.45 14.38
N LYS A 343 3.48 5.50 13.32
CA LYS A 343 2.83 4.33 12.72
C LYS A 343 3.12 4.33 11.23
N MET A 344 3.49 3.18 10.71
CA MET A 344 3.81 3.00 9.30
C MET A 344 3.60 1.54 8.93
N VAL A 345 3.16 1.31 7.69
CA VAL A 345 3.06 -0.03 7.12
C VAL A 345 3.96 -0.12 5.90
N TYR A 346 4.74 -1.19 5.84
CA TYR A 346 5.42 -1.61 4.63
C TYR A 346 5.15 -3.08 4.38
N SER A 347 5.35 -3.52 3.14
CA SER A 347 5.06 -4.89 2.76
C SER A 347 6.15 -5.48 1.89
N LEU A 348 6.42 -6.77 2.08
CA LEU A 348 7.24 -7.56 1.15
C LEU A 348 6.31 -8.37 0.25
N LEU A 349 6.52 -8.29 -1.06
CA LEU A 349 5.71 -8.98 -2.06
C LEU A 349 6.60 -9.75 -3.05
N PRO A 350 6.76 -11.06 -2.87
CA PRO A 350 7.33 -11.92 -3.90
C PRO A 350 6.37 -12.10 -5.08
N HIS A 351 6.88 -12.12 -6.30
CA HIS A 351 6.08 -12.33 -7.50
C HIS A 351 6.88 -13.03 -8.61
N THR A 352 6.14 -13.57 -9.59
CA THR A 352 6.74 -14.14 -10.81
C THR A 352 6.98 -13.04 -11.85
N GLY A 353 7.96 -13.23 -12.72
CA GLY A 353 8.36 -12.25 -13.74
C GLY A 353 8.93 -10.97 -13.13
N ASP A 354 8.39 -9.82 -13.54
CA ASP A 354 8.80 -8.50 -13.06
C ASP A 354 7.66 -7.77 -12.34
N TRP A 355 7.93 -6.56 -11.83
CA TRP A 355 6.97 -5.73 -11.10
C TRP A 355 5.61 -5.54 -11.78
N ARG A 356 5.52 -5.68 -13.12
CA ARG A 356 4.24 -5.54 -13.84
C ARG A 356 3.23 -6.60 -13.44
N ASN A 357 3.65 -7.66 -12.73
CA ASN A 357 2.80 -8.75 -12.27
C ASN A 357 2.28 -8.51 -10.85
N GLY A 358 1.48 -7.46 -10.67
CA GLY A 358 0.71 -7.24 -9.44
C GLY A 358 1.30 -6.25 -8.46
N VAL A 359 2.51 -5.71 -8.68
CA VAL A 359 3.14 -4.78 -7.73
C VAL A 359 2.36 -3.46 -7.64
N PRO A 360 2.02 -2.76 -8.75
CA PRO A 360 1.21 -1.54 -8.67
C PRO A 360 -0.13 -1.79 -7.98
N GLU A 361 -0.82 -2.87 -8.33
CA GLU A 361 -2.12 -3.24 -7.76
C GLU A 361 -2.07 -3.39 -6.23
N ASN A 362 -1.06 -4.10 -5.73
CA ASN A 362 -0.86 -4.29 -4.29
C ASN A 362 -0.40 -3.01 -3.59
N ALA A 363 0.39 -2.17 -4.27
CA ALA A 363 0.81 -0.88 -3.72
C ALA A 363 -0.38 0.08 -3.56
N TYR A 364 -1.30 0.12 -4.53
CA TYR A 364 -2.56 0.88 -4.40
C TYR A 364 -3.48 0.29 -3.34
N ASP A 365 -3.61 -1.03 -3.24
CA ASP A 365 -4.40 -1.68 -2.18
C ASP A 365 -3.86 -1.35 -0.77
N LEU A 366 -2.54 -1.27 -0.60
CA LEU A 366 -1.91 -0.87 0.66
C LEU A 366 -2.18 0.60 1.00
N ASN A 367 -2.08 1.51 0.02
CA ASN A 367 -2.20 2.95 0.23
C ASN A 367 -3.65 3.45 0.28
N ASP A 368 -4.56 2.77 -0.42
CA ASP A 368 -5.97 3.11 -0.54
C ASP A 368 -6.82 1.86 -0.22
N PRO A 369 -6.80 1.37 1.03
CA PRO A 369 -7.48 0.13 1.41
C PRO A 369 -8.99 0.23 1.22
N VAL A 370 -9.63 -0.93 1.05
CA VAL A 370 -11.08 -1.03 0.97
C VAL A 370 -11.74 -0.42 2.21
N LEU A 371 -12.76 0.41 2.00
CA LEU A 371 -13.53 1.00 3.09
C LEU A 371 -14.74 0.11 3.39
N LEU A 372 -14.92 -0.28 4.65
CA LEU A 372 -16.11 -0.96 5.13
C LEU A 372 -16.87 -0.06 6.11
N VAL A 373 -17.97 0.50 5.64
CA VAL A 373 -18.68 1.58 6.34
C VAL A 373 -20.04 1.09 6.82
N PRO A 374 -20.28 0.96 8.13
CA PRO A 374 -21.62 0.68 8.67
C PRO A 374 -22.61 1.77 8.30
N ILE A 375 -23.83 1.38 7.92
CA ILE A 375 -24.91 2.31 7.56
C ILE A 375 -26.22 1.93 8.26
N SER A 376 -27.15 2.88 8.40
CA SER A 376 -28.45 2.67 9.09
C SER A 376 -29.55 2.04 8.21
N GLY A 377 -29.17 1.26 7.18
CA GLY A 377 -30.10 0.74 6.18
C GLY A 377 -30.18 1.60 4.92
N GLY A 378 -30.32 0.97 3.76
CA GLY A 378 -30.60 1.67 2.50
C GLY A 378 -32.08 1.98 2.30
N SER A 379 -32.41 2.72 1.23
CA SER A 379 -33.81 3.05 0.87
C SER A 379 -34.16 2.81 -0.60
N GLY A 380 -33.19 2.33 -1.39
CA GLY A 380 -33.32 2.08 -2.82
C GLY A 380 -33.29 0.59 -3.16
N ASN A 381 -32.83 0.28 -4.38
CA ASN A 381 -32.80 -1.06 -4.94
C ASN A 381 -31.58 -1.32 -5.84
N SER A 382 -30.59 -0.44 -5.85
CA SER A 382 -29.37 -0.61 -6.64
C SER A 382 -28.56 -1.81 -6.15
N ALA A 383 -28.01 -2.60 -7.07
CA ALA A 383 -26.99 -3.59 -6.74
C ALA A 383 -25.62 -2.89 -6.57
N ALA A 384 -24.52 -3.64 -6.66
CA ALA A 384 -23.19 -3.05 -6.70
C ALA A 384 -23.05 -2.07 -7.89
N VAL A 385 -22.38 -0.94 -7.66
CA VAL A 385 -22.13 0.10 -8.66
C VAL A 385 -20.63 0.19 -8.92
N GLN A 386 -20.24 0.32 -10.19
CA GLN A 386 -18.86 0.61 -10.59
C GLN A 386 -18.85 1.95 -11.32
N LEU A 387 -18.03 2.90 -10.88
CA LEU A 387 -18.05 4.26 -11.43
C LEU A 387 -17.34 4.36 -12.78
N VAL A 388 -16.12 3.84 -12.87
CA VAL A 388 -15.28 3.83 -14.07
C VAL A 388 -14.42 2.57 -14.06
N SER A 389 -14.15 2.01 -15.24
CA SER A 389 -13.16 0.94 -15.42
C SER A 389 -12.40 1.07 -16.72
N VAL A 390 -11.27 0.37 -16.80
CA VAL A 390 -10.44 0.26 -18.00
C VAL A 390 -10.17 -1.20 -18.30
N ASN A 391 -10.02 -1.55 -19.58
CA ASN A 391 -9.78 -2.93 -20.02
C ASN A 391 -8.30 -3.35 -19.99
N LYS A 392 -7.39 -2.47 -19.55
CA LYS A 392 -5.95 -2.69 -19.54
C LYS A 392 -5.37 -2.28 -18.20
N ARG A 393 -4.68 -3.21 -17.52
CA ARG A 393 -4.06 -2.96 -16.20
C ARG A 393 -3.02 -1.84 -16.22
N ASN A 394 -2.32 -1.69 -17.35
CA ASN A 394 -1.27 -0.69 -17.51
C ASN A 394 -1.82 0.72 -17.74
N ALA A 395 -3.14 0.89 -17.84
CA ALA A 395 -3.80 2.19 -17.93
C ALA A 395 -4.36 2.56 -16.54
N VAL A 396 -3.52 3.13 -15.68
CA VAL A 396 -3.89 3.37 -14.29
C VAL A 396 -4.72 4.63 -14.20
N VAL A 397 -5.97 4.51 -13.74
CA VAL A 397 -6.84 5.66 -13.46
C VAL A 397 -6.46 6.24 -12.11
N GLU A 398 -5.87 7.42 -12.12
CA GLU A 398 -5.34 8.10 -10.93
C GLU A 398 -6.39 9.01 -10.29
N THR A 399 -7.29 9.59 -11.07
CA THR A 399 -8.20 10.62 -10.58
C THR A 399 -9.56 10.48 -11.23
N VAL A 400 -10.60 10.48 -10.41
CA VAL A 400 -11.99 10.66 -10.83
C VAL A 400 -12.58 11.78 -9.97
N LYS A 401 -12.99 12.88 -10.60
CA LYS A 401 -13.61 14.01 -9.89
C LYS A 401 -14.65 14.73 -10.74
N GLN A 402 -15.47 15.57 -10.12
CA GLN A 402 -16.30 16.52 -10.87
C GLN A 402 -15.41 17.57 -11.55
N ALA A 403 -15.74 17.98 -12.78
CA ALA A 403 -15.07 19.11 -13.43
C ALA A 403 -15.20 20.40 -12.60
N GLU A 404 -14.20 21.27 -12.62
CA GLU A 404 -14.17 22.52 -11.84
C GLU A 404 -15.32 23.47 -12.20
N ASP A 405 -15.76 23.45 -13.47
CA ASP A 405 -16.91 24.23 -13.94
C ASP A 405 -18.27 23.55 -13.63
N GLY A 406 -18.25 22.40 -12.95
CA GLY A 406 -19.40 21.61 -12.57
C GLY A 406 -20.01 20.75 -13.69
N ASN A 407 -19.53 20.86 -14.93
CA ASN A 407 -20.12 20.20 -16.09
C ASN A 407 -19.35 18.92 -16.49
N GLY A 408 -19.75 17.81 -15.90
CA GLY A 408 -19.22 16.48 -16.22
C GLY A 408 -18.19 15.96 -15.21
N VAL A 409 -17.63 14.81 -15.53
CA VAL A 409 -16.69 14.05 -14.71
C VAL A 409 -15.33 14.02 -15.39
N ILE A 410 -14.29 14.42 -14.67
CA ILE A 410 -12.90 14.32 -15.10
C ILE A 410 -12.35 12.97 -14.67
N VAL A 411 -11.81 12.23 -15.64
CA VAL A 411 -11.06 11.00 -15.41
C VAL A 411 -9.64 11.19 -15.92
N ARG A 412 -8.66 11.14 -15.03
CA ARG A 412 -7.23 11.17 -15.38
C ARG A 412 -6.64 9.77 -15.24
N LEU A 413 -5.92 9.35 -16.26
CA LEU A 413 -5.23 8.08 -16.30
C LEU A 413 -3.82 8.24 -16.89
N TYR A 414 -2.93 7.30 -16.60
CA TYR A 414 -1.60 7.25 -17.20
C TYR A 414 -1.24 5.84 -17.64
N GLU A 415 -0.36 5.75 -18.64
CA GLU A 415 0.24 4.48 -19.04
C GLU A 415 1.42 4.14 -18.10
N GLY A 416 1.28 3.12 -17.25
CA GLY A 416 2.24 2.83 -16.19
C GLY A 416 3.39 1.89 -16.57
N GLU A 417 3.29 1.10 -17.65
CA GLU A 417 4.17 -0.05 -17.91
C GLU A 417 5.14 0.11 -19.09
N ARG A 418 5.18 1.30 -19.70
CA ARG A 418 5.93 1.64 -20.92
C ARG A 418 5.37 0.97 -22.19
N ASN A 419 4.08 0.63 -22.20
CA ASN A 419 3.41 -0.02 -23.32
C ASN A 419 2.76 0.99 -24.29
N ARG A 420 2.42 0.49 -25.48
CA ARG A 420 1.60 1.19 -26.48
C ARG A 420 0.36 0.38 -26.79
N GLY A 421 -0.75 1.06 -27.07
CA GLY A 421 -1.89 0.41 -27.69
C GLY A 421 -3.24 0.96 -27.26
N PRO A 422 -4.32 0.34 -27.75
CA PRO A 422 -5.68 0.76 -27.47
C PRO A 422 -6.06 0.41 -26.02
N VAL A 423 -6.70 1.38 -25.37
CA VAL A 423 -7.32 1.28 -24.06
C VAL A 423 -8.77 1.75 -24.21
N THR A 424 -9.68 1.01 -23.60
CA THR A 424 -11.09 1.35 -23.54
C THR A 424 -11.45 1.64 -22.10
N LEU A 425 -11.89 2.87 -21.85
CA LEU A 425 -12.52 3.29 -20.61
C LEU A 425 -14.03 3.04 -20.72
N THR A 426 -14.64 2.47 -19.68
CA THR A 426 -16.08 2.27 -19.55
C THR A 426 -16.60 3.06 -18.36
N ALA A 427 -17.60 3.91 -18.58
CA ALA A 427 -18.27 4.65 -17.50
C ALA A 427 -19.49 3.86 -16.99
N GLY A 428 -19.71 3.88 -15.68
CA GLY A 428 -20.88 3.28 -15.02
C GLY A 428 -22.16 4.10 -15.12
N PHE A 429 -22.14 5.19 -15.89
CA PHE A 429 -23.24 6.12 -16.09
C PHE A 429 -23.38 6.44 -17.58
N ASN A 430 -24.54 6.98 -17.97
CA ASN A 430 -24.75 7.44 -19.34
C ASN A 430 -23.73 8.53 -19.71
N VAL A 431 -23.11 8.45 -20.88
CA VAL A 431 -22.19 9.49 -21.36
C VAL A 431 -22.75 10.05 -22.66
N SER A 432 -23.12 11.32 -22.66
CA SER A 432 -23.64 12.05 -23.82
C SER A 432 -22.55 12.60 -24.72
N ALA A 433 -21.41 12.99 -24.14
CA ALA A 433 -20.23 13.44 -24.87
C ALA A 433 -18.96 13.15 -24.06
N ALA A 434 -17.82 12.96 -24.74
CA ALA A 434 -16.53 12.82 -24.11
C ALA A 434 -15.49 13.68 -24.82
N TYR A 435 -14.55 14.24 -24.07
CA TYR A 435 -13.48 15.07 -24.60
C TYR A 435 -12.13 14.65 -24.05
N HIS A 436 -11.11 14.65 -24.89
CA HIS A 436 -9.74 14.81 -24.43
C HIS A 436 -9.57 16.23 -23.88
N CYS A 437 -8.93 16.36 -22.71
CA CYS A 437 -8.63 17.66 -22.13
C CYS A 437 -7.21 17.68 -21.57
N ASN A 438 -6.66 18.88 -21.40
CA ASN A 438 -5.37 19.06 -20.75
C ASN A 438 -5.50 18.93 -19.21
N LEU A 439 -4.38 19.07 -18.49
CA LEU A 439 -4.39 18.94 -17.02
C LEU A 439 -5.24 20.02 -16.30
N LEU A 440 -5.59 21.10 -17.00
CA LEU A 440 -6.44 22.19 -16.53
C LEU A 440 -7.91 22.02 -16.96
N GLU A 441 -8.28 20.85 -17.50
CA GLU A 441 -9.64 20.49 -17.90
C GLU A 441 -10.17 21.27 -19.13
N GLU A 442 -9.26 21.89 -19.88
CA GLU A 442 -9.61 22.57 -21.14
C GLU A 442 -9.74 21.53 -22.25
N ASN A 443 -10.93 21.47 -22.86
CA ASN A 443 -11.24 20.51 -23.93
C ASN A 443 -10.40 20.80 -25.19
N ASP A 444 -9.89 19.74 -25.80
CA ASP A 444 -9.08 19.79 -27.03
C ASP A 444 -9.80 19.06 -28.18
N GLU A 445 -10.09 17.77 -28.00
CA GLU A 445 -10.68 16.90 -29.02
C GLU A 445 -11.93 16.20 -28.47
N GLU A 446 -13.03 16.20 -29.23
CA GLU A 446 -14.21 15.39 -28.93
C GLU A 446 -13.97 13.93 -29.32
N LEU A 447 -14.26 13.02 -28.41
CA LEU A 447 -14.05 11.58 -28.57
C LEU A 447 -15.38 10.89 -28.85
N LEU A 448 -15.32 9.85 -29.69
CA LEU A 448 -16.48 9.01 -29.97
C LEU A 448 -16.88 8.24 -28.71
N VAL A 449 -18.17 8.32 -28.36
CA VAL A 449 -18.78 7.57 -27.28
C VAL A 449 -19.68 6.48 -27.87
N GLU A 450 -19.41 5.22 -27.52
CA GLU A 450 -20.24 4.08 -27.89
C GLU A 450 -20.55 3.27 -26.64
N ASN A 451 -21.83 3.10 -26.28
CA ASN A 451 -22.26 2.34 -25.11
C ASN A 451 -21.55 2.75 -23.79
N ASN A 452 -21.41 4.06 -23.54
CA ASN A 452 -20.68 4.64 -22.41
C ASN A 452 -19.18 4.30 -22.39
N GLN A 453 -18.60 3.93 -23.54
CA GLN A 453 -17.19 3.64 -23.69
C GLN A 453 -16.48 4.69 -24.53
N VAL A 454 -15.24 4.95 -24.15
CA VAL A 454 -14.30 5.79 -24.90
C VAL A 454 -13.04 4.97 -25.14
N THR A 455 -12.64 4.84 -26.41
CA THR A 455 -11.42 4.13 -26.79
C THR A 455 -10.36 5.10 -27.30
N LEU A 456 -9.16 4.99 -26.79
CA LEU A 456 -8.00 5.81 -27.14
C LEU A 456 -6.74 4.96 -27.23
N ASN A 457 -5.71 5.47 -27.91
CA ASN A 457 -4.41 4.82 -27.97
C ASN A 457 -3.44 5.51 -27.01
N LEU A 458 -2.94 4.78 -26.01
CA LEU A 458 -1.91 5.29 -25.11
C LEU A 458 -0.51 5.09 -25.68
N LYS A 459 0.36 6.06 -25.44
CA LYS A 459 1.82 6.00 -25.61
C LYS A 459 2.49 5.67 -24.27
N PRO A 460 3.77 5.22 -24.28
CA PRO A 460 4.50 4.89 -23.06
C PRO A 460 4.56 6.10 -22.12
N TYR A 461 4.13 5.93 -20.88
CA TYR A 461 4.06 6.99 -19.85
C TYR A 461 3.23 8.22 -20.24
N GLU A 462 2.28 8.07 -21.16
CA GLU A 462 1.36 9.15 -21.50
C GLU A 462 0.35 9.36 -20.38
N ILE A 463 0.16 10.62 -19.99
CA ILE A 463 -0.89 11.04 -19.06
C ILE A 463 -2.03 11.59 -19.91
N VAL A 464 -3.22 11.05 -19.71
CA VAL A 464 -4.44 11.45 -20.41
C VAL A 464 -5.45 11.96 -19.40
N THR A 465 -6.12 13.06 -19.74
CA THR A 465 -7.29 13.54 -18.99
C THR A 465 -8.49 13.53 -19.92
N LEU A 466 -9.56 12.86 -19.49
CA LEU A 466 -10.83 12.76 -20.20
C LEU A 466 -11.91 13.52 -19.41
N ARG A 467 -12.77 14.24 -20.11
CA ARG A 467 -13.99 14.82 -19.57
C ARG A 467 -15.18 14.05 -20.12
N LEU A 468 -15.95 13.42 -19.23
CA LEU A 468 -17.15 12.65 -19.55
C LEU A 468 -18.39 13.46 -19.15
N VAL A 469 -19.22 13.83 -20.11
CA VAL A 469 -20.46 14.59 -19.88
C VAL A 469 -21.63 13.61 -19.79
N PRO A 470 -22.38 13.54 -18.68
CA PRO A 470 -23.51 12.63 -18.53
C PRO A 470 -24.67 12.79 -19.52
#